data_AF-A0A1Q6ZLS3-F1
#
_entry.id   AF-A0A1Q6ZLS3-F1
#
_cell.length_a   1.000
_cell.length_b   1.000
_cell.length_c   1.000
_cell.angle_alpha   90.00
_cell.angle_beta   90.00
_cell.angle_gamma   90.00
#
_symmetry.space_group_name_H-M   'P 1'
#
loop_
_entity.id
_entity.type
_entity.pdbx_description
1 polymer ?
#
loop_
_entity_poly.entity_id
_entity_poly.type
_entity_poly.pdbx_seq_one_letter_code
_entity_poly.pdbx_strand_id
1 'polypeptide(L)'
;MSPDERANRLFNRVMILAEAGKNDSVRFFLPMALGAYSQLPTLDADARYHVGLLQLAGGDPSAALAQADTIQRAIPTHLFIYVLRAHAYRERGDARQEARAYADFLRNEPAEMARNRPEYADHSDALTSFKAEASRVTGARSGT
;
A
#
# COMPACT_ATOMS: atom_id res chain seq x y z
N MET A 1 -11.55 -19.17 12.51
CA MET A 1 -11.14 -17.94 11.81
C MET A 1 -10.85 -16.88 12.85
N SER A 2 -9.59 -16.51 13.02
CA SER A 2 -9.16 -15.42 13.91
C SER A 2 -9.68 -14.05 13.41
N PRO A 3 -9.65 -13.00 14.24
CA PRO A 3 -9.94 -11.64 13.79
C PRO A 3 -9.09 -11.19 12.59
N ASP A 4 -7.80 -11.52 12.59
CA ASP A 4 -6.87 -11.20 11.51
C ASP A 4 -7.22 -11.95 10.21
N GLU A 5 -7.48 -13.25 10.30
CA GLU A 5 -7.89 -14.06 9.14
C GLU A 5 -9.19 -13.52 8.53
N ARG A 6 -10.12 -13.04 9.37
CA ARG A 6 -11.36 -12.40 8.90
C ARG A 6 -11.09 -11.10 8.17
N ALA A 7 -10.23 -10.24 8.72
CA ALA A 7 -9.86 -8.97 8.11
C ALA A 7 -9.17 -9.20 6.76
N ASN A 8 -8.18 -10.10 6.72
CA ASN A 8 -7.43 -10.43 5.51
C ASN A 8 -8.32 -11.06 4.44
N ARG A 9 -9.31 -11.89 4.81
CA ARG A 9 -10.28 -12.43 3.85
C ARG A 9 -11.12 -11.32 3.21
N LEU A 10 -11.56 -10.33 3.98
CA LEU A 10 -12.31 -9.19 3.47
C LEU A 10 -11.42 -8.27 2.62
N PHE A 11 -10.18 -8.04 3.06
CA PHE A 11 -9.17 -7.32 2.27
C PHE A 11 -9.00 -7.93 0.88
N ASN A 12 -8.66 -9.22 0.82
CA ASN A 12 -8.47 -9.95 -0.43
C ASN A 12 -9.71 -9.86 -1.33
N ARG A 13 -10.90 -9.95 -0.74
CA ARG A 13 -12.16 -9.82 -1.48
C ARG A 13 -12.28 -8.44 -2.12
N VAL A 14 -12.00 -7.36 -1.39
CA VAL A 14 -12.08 -6.00 -1.91
C VAL A 14 -11.03 -5.77 -3.01
N MET A 15 -9.79 -6.20 -2.81
CA MET A 15 -8.72 -6.03 -3.81
C MET A 15 -9.03 -6.75 -5.13
N ILE A 16 -9.49 -8.02 -5.07
CA ILE A 16 -9.91 -8.77 -6.27
C ILE A 16 -11.06 -8.07 -7.00
N LEU A 17 -12.02 -7.51 -6.28
CA LEU A 17 -13.15 -6.79 -6.88
C LEU A 17 -12.72 -5.45 -7.50
N ALA A 18 -11.80 -4.74 -6.85
CA ALA A 18 -11.24 -3.49 -7.35
C ALA A 18 -10.45 -3.71 -8.63
N GLU A 19 -9.59 -4.73 -8.66
CA GLU A 19 -8.84 -5.13 -9.85
C GLU A 19 -9.78 -5.53 -11.02
N ALA A 20 -10.89 -6.19 -10.72
CA ALA A 20 -11.91 -6.54 -11.69
C ALA A 20 -12.85 -5.37 -12.07
N GLY A 21 -12.62 -4.15 -11.57
CA GLY A 21 -13.43 -2.96 -11.87
C GLY A 21 -14.86 -3.00 -11.30
N LYS A 22 -15.15 -3.89 -10.34
CA LYS A 22 -16.50 -4.10 -9.77
C LYS A 22 -16.81 -3.09 -8.66
N ASN A 23 -16.87 -1.81 -9.04
CA ASN A 23 -16.96 -0.68 -8.10
C ASN A 23 -18.14 -0.76 -7.12
N ASP A 24 -19.31 -1.24 -7.55
CA ASP A 24 -20.46 -1.39 -6.65
C ASP A 24 -20.22 -2.45 -5.57
N SER A 25 -19.53 -3.54 -5.93
CA SER A 25 -19.12 -4.56 -4.95
C SER A 25 -18.01 -4.04 -4.04
N VAL A 26 -17.06 -3.25 -4.54
CA VAL A 26 -16.05 -2.58 -3.70
C VAL A 26 -16.74 -1.71 -2.65
N ARG A 27 -17.67 -0.84 -3.07
CA ARG A 27 -18.44 0.03 -2.17
C ARG A 27 -19.19 -0.75 -1.09
N PHE A 28 -19.72 -1.92 -1.45
CA PHE A 28 -20.42 -2.78 -0.50
C PHE A 28 -19.48 -3.42 0.53
N PHE A 29 -18.34 -4.00 0.10
CA PHE A 29 -17.45 -4.76 0.98
C PHE A 29 -16.43 -3.90 1.74
N LEU A 30 -16.06 -2.73 1.22
CA LEU A 30 -15.06 -1.85 1.81
C LEU A 30 -15.32 -1.50 3.28
N PRO A 31 -16.51 -1.01 3.70
CA PRO A 31 -16.74 -0.65 5.10
C PRO A 31 -16.65 -1.87 6.04
N MET A 32 -17.00 -3.07 5.56
CA MET A 32 -16.81 -4.30 6.34
C MET A 32 -15.33 -4.64 6.53
N ALA A 33 -14.51 -4.49 5.48
CA ALA A 33 -13.07 -4.73 5.57
C ALA A 33 -12.39 -3.74 6.54
N LEU A 34 -12.67 -2.44 6.39
CA LEU A 34 -12.14 -1.40 7.27
C LEU A 34 -12.61 -1.61 8.72
N GLY A 35 -13.89 -1.94 8.92
CA GLY A 35 -14.42 -2.28 10.23
C GLY A 35 -13.76 -3.51 10.84
N ALA A 36 -13.39 -4.53 10.04
CA ALA A 36 -12.68 -5.70 10.56
C ALA A 36 -11.28 -5.37 11.07
N TYR A 37 -10.52 -4.54 10.34
CA TYR A 37 -9.22 -4.05 10.82
C TYR A 37 -9.35 -3.15 12.06
N SER A 38 -10.40 -2.33 12.16
CA SER A 38 -10.60 -1.46 13.32
C SER A 38 -10.87 -2.21 14.63
N GLN A 39 -11.23 -3.49 14.57
CA GLN A 39 -11.42 -4.36 15.74
C GLN A 39 -10.14 -5.08 16.16
N LEU A 40 -9.05 -4.97 15.41
CA LEU A 40 -7.77 -5.55 15.81
C LEU A 40 -7.19 -4.73 16.98
N PRO A 41 -6.58 -5.39 17.98
CA PRO A 41 -6.03 -4.70 19.15
C PRO A 41 -4.90 -3.75 18.80
N THR A 42 -4.13 -4.08 17.75
CA THR A 42 -3.03 -3.28 17.22
C THR A 42 -2.95 -3.45 15.71
N LEU A 43 -2.52 -2.40 15.01
CA LEU A 43 -2.18 -2.47 13.60
C LEU A 43 -0.66 -2.33 13.43
N ASP A 44 -0.02 -3.41 12.99
CA ASP A 44 1.38 -3.40 12.55
C ASP A 44 1.52 -2.80 11.15
N ALA A 45 2.72 -2.88 10.56
CA ALA A 45 2.98 -2.30 9.24
C ALA A 45 2.17 -2.97 8.12
N ASP A 46 1.96 -4.29 8.20
CA ASP A 46 1.19 -5.06 7.22
C ASP A 46 -0.29 -4.71 7.27
N ALA A 47 -0.90 -4.73 8.47
CA ALA A 47 -2.29 -4.36 8.64
C ALA A 47 -2.56 -2.90 8.23
N ARG A 48 -1.61 -1.98 8.50
CA ARG A 48 -1.70 -0.58 8.03
C ARG A 48 -1.59 -0.45 6.53
N TYR A 49 -0.75 -1.27 5.90
CA TYR A 49 -0.63 -1.33 4.45
C TYR A 49 -1.95 -1.79 3.82
N HIS A 50 -2.57 -2.86 4.34
CA HIS A 50 -3.88 -3.31 3.91
C HIS A 50 -4.97 -2.25 4.07
N VAL A 51 -5.02 -1.58 5.22
CA VAL A 51 -5.97 -0.47 5.44
C VAL A 51 -5.74 0.67 4.46
N GLY A 52 -4.49 1.04 4.18
CA GLY A 52 -4.15 2.08 3.21
C GLY A 52 -4.60 1.72 1.79
N LEU A 53 -4.41 0.48 1.35
CA LEU A 53 -4.88 -0.01 0.05
C LEU A 53 -6.42 -0.04 -0.03
N LEU A 54 -7.11 -0.40 1.05
CA LEU A 54 -8.58 -0.31 1.13
C LEU A 54 -9.06 1.14 0.99
N GLN A 55 -8.38 2.07 1.63
CA GLN A 55 -8.70 3.50 1.55
C GLN A 55 -8.51 4.04 0.12
N LEU A 56 -7.43 3.65 -0.56
CA LEU A 56 -7.23 3.95 -1.98
C LEU A 56 -8.34 3.36 -2.87
N ALA A 57 -8.71 2.09 -2.66
CA ALA A 57 -9.83 1.48 -3.38
C ALA A 57 -11.18 2.19 -3.12
N GLY A 58 -11.31 2.88 -1.98
CA GLY A 58 -12.44 3.74 -1.64
C GLY A 58 -12.35 5.17 -2.16
N GLY A 59 -11.24 5.57 -2.79
CA GLY A 59 -10.99 6.94 -3.22
C GLY A 59 -10.61 7.90 -2.09
N ASP A 60 -9.98 7.42 -1.03
CA ASP A 60 -9.45 8.23 0.09
C ASP A 60 -7.91 8.17 0.15
N PRO A 61 -7.22 8.87 -0.77
CA PRO A 61 -5.76 8.92 -0.77
C PRO A 61 -5.21 9.65 0.46
N SER A 62 -5.99 10.51 1.12
CA SER A 62 -5.53 11.25 2.29
C SER A 62 -5.42 10.35 3.52
N ALA A 63 -6.39 9.45 3.71
CA ALA A 63 -6.31 8.44 4.77
C ALA A 63 -5.20 7.42 4.51
N ALA A 64 -4.97 7.03 3.24
CA ALA A 64 -3.85 6.16 2.88
C ALA A 64 -2.49 6.78 3.19
N LEU A 65 -2.32 8.08 2.93
CA LEU A 65 -1.12 8.84 3.34
C LEU A 65 -0.93 8.83 4.86
N ALA A 66 -2.00 8.95 5.64
CA ALA A 66 -1.92 8.90 7.10
C ALA A 66 -1.46 7.51 7.62
N GLN A 67 -1.81 6.42 6.92
CA GLN A 67 -1.25 5.10 7.23
C GLN A 67 0.25 5.05 6.93
N ALA A 68 0.69 5.56 5.77
CA ALA A 68 2.10 5.63 5.42
C ALA A 68 2.91 6.45 6.44
N ASP A 69 2.37 7.58 6.91
CA ASP A 69 3.02 8.40 7.94
C ASP A 69 3.13 7.67 9.28
N THR A 70 2.12 6.87 9.64
CA THR A 70 2.16 6.08 10.86
C THR A 70 3.18 4.96 10.77
N ILE A 71 3.26 4.26 9.64
CA ILE A 71 4.33 3.27 9.39
C ILE A 71 5.70 3.94 9.45
N GLN A 72 5.87 5.13 8.86
CA GLN A 72 7.15 5.86 8.88
C GLN A 72 7.60 6.22 10.31
N ARG A 73 6.69 6.61 11.20
CA ARG A 73 7.06 6.91 12.60
C ARG A 73 7.61 5.70 13.33
N ALA A 74 7.14 4.50 13.00
CA ALA A 74 7.60 3.24 13.61
C ALA A 74 8.85 2.69 12.92
N ILE A 75 8.87 2.67 11.59
CA ILE A 75 9.93 2.09 10.76
C ILE A 75 10.21 3.07 9.60
N PRO A 76 11.14 4.03 9.75
CA PRO A 76 11.29 5.16 8.83
C PRO A 76 11.51 4.82 7.35
N THR A 77 12.06 3.64 7.07
CA THR A 77 12.42 3.22 5.71
C THR A 77 11.58 2.08 5.17
N HIS A 78 10.51 1.67 5.87
CA HIS A 78 9.65 0.55 5.47
C HIS A 78 9.09 0.70 4.05
N LEU A 79 9.11 -0.37 3.25
CA LEU A 79 8.79 -0.27 1.83
C LEU A 79 7.32 0.11 1.54
N PHE A 80 6.40 -0.37 2.37
CA PHE A 80 4.97 -0.04 2.25
C PHE A 80 4.66 1.47 2.35
N ILE A 81 5.52 2.26 3.01
CA ILE A 81 5.37 3.73 3.06
C ILE A 81 5.37 4.30 1.65
N TYR A 82 6.33 3.88 0.84
CA TYR A 82 6.53 4.43 -0.50
C TYR A 82 5.47 3.93 -1.48
N VAL A 83 5.02 2.68 -1.32
CA VAL A 83 3.92 2.11 -2.12
C VAL A 83 2.64 2.91 -1.90
N LEU A 84 2.21 3.08 -0.64
CA LEU A 84 1.01 3.86 -0.31
C LEU A 84 1.12 5.30 -0.79
N ARG A 85 2.29 5.94 -0.60
CA ARG A 85 2.52 7.32 -1.06
C ARG A 85 2.39 7.46 -2.56
N ALA A 86 3.06 6.61 -3.35
CA ALA A 86 3.00 6.71 -4.80
C ALA A 86 1.57 6.57 -5.32
N HIS A 87 0.82 5.57 -4.85
CA HIS A 87 -0.57 5.40 -5.26
C HIS A 87 -1.48 6.56 -4.82
N ALA A 88 -1.33 7.03 -3.58
CA ALA A 88 -2.11 8.17 -3.09
C ALA A 88 -1.81 9.48 -3.85
N TYR A 89 -0.53 9.75 -4.15
CA TYR A 89 -0.16 10.94 -4.91
C TYR A 89 -0.58 10.84 -6.38
N ARG A 90 -0.56 9.64 -6.97
CA ARG A 90 -1.14 9.39 -8.30
C ARG A 90 -2.61 9.73 -8.34
N GLU A 91 -3.41 9.24 -7.40
CA GLU A 91 -4.85 9.54 -7.32
C GLU A 91 -5.13 11.04 -7.16
N ARG A 92 -4.24 11.76 -6.46
CA ARG A 92 -4.31 13.22 -6.30
C ARG A 92 -3.79 14.01 -7.50
N GLY A 93 -3.23 13.36 -8.51
CA GLY A 93 -2.57 14.02 -9.65
C GLY A 93 -1.25 14.72 -9.29
N ASP A 94 -0.64 14.41 -8.14
CA ASP A 94 0.63 14.99 -7.69
C ASP A 94 1.81 14.19 -8.23
N ALA A 95 2.11 14.39 -9.51
CA ALA A 95 3.18 13.67 -10.20
C ALA A 95 4.58 13.91 -9.59
N ARG A 96 4.79 15.03 -8.89
CA ARG A 96 6.07 15.34 -8.24
C ARG A 96 6.25 14.48 -7.00
N GLN A 97 5.24 14.43 -6.13
CA GLN A 97 5.30 13.63 -4.91
C GLN A 97 5.26 12.13 -5.21
N GLU A 98 4.50 11.71 -6.23
CA GLU A 98 4.54 10.34 -6.75
C GLU A 98 5.95 9.95 -7.20
N ALA A 99 6.60 10.78 -8.02
CA ALA A 99 7.98 10.57 -8.46
C ALA A 99 8.95 10.42 -7.29
N ARG A 100 8.77 11.26 -6.27
CA ARG A 100 9.61 11.23 -5.08
C ARG A 100 9.43 9.92 -4.32
N ALA A 101 8.21 9.43 -4.17
CA ALA A 101 7.93 8.15 -3.53
C ALA A 101 8.61 6.98 -4.26
N TYR A 102 8.58 6.97 -5.60
CA TYR A 102 9.30 5.95 -6.38
C TYR A 102 10.82 6.01 -6.18
N ALA A 103 11.41 7.21 -6.23
CA ALA A 103 12.85 7.37 -6.01
C ALA A 103 13.26 6.97 -4.57
N ASP A 104 12.42 7.28 -3.58
CA ASP A 104 12.64 6.91 -2.19
C ASP A 104 12.51 5.38 -1.98
N PHE A 105 11.58 4.72 -2.65
CA PHE A 105 11.50 3.26 -2.67
C PHE A 105 12.78 2.63 -3.21
N LEU A 106 13.20 2.99 -4.42
CA LEU A 106 14.37 2.40 -5.08
C LEU A 106 15.66 2.58 -4.28
N ARG A 107 15.80 3.73 -3.59
CA ARG A 107 16.97 3.99 -2.73
C ARG A 107 17.01 3.08 -1.50
N ASN A 108 15.86 2.77 -0.90
CA ASN A 108 15.79 2.03 0.38
C ASN A 108 15.56 0.52 0.20
N GLU A 109 15.05 0.09 -0.95
CA GLU A 109 14.67 -1.31 -1.21
C GLU A 109 15.78 -2.33 -0.92
N PRO A 110 17.06 -2.14 -1.33
CA PRO A 110 18.09 -3.14 -1.06
C PRO A 110 18.32 -3.35 0.44
N ALA A 111 18.34 -2.26 1.22
CA ALA A 111 18.57 -2.31 2.67
C ALA A 111 17.36 -2.83 3.44
N GLU A 112 16.13 -2.57 2.96
CA GLU A 112 14.91 -3.13 3.55
C GLU A 112 14.75 -4.61 3.24
N MET A 113 14.96 -5.04 1.99
CA MET A 113 14.85 -6.45 1.61
C MET A 113 15.84 -7.32 2.39
N ALA A 114 17.05 -6.82 2.67
CA ALA A 114 18.04 -7.50 3.51
C ALA A 114 17.59 -7.73 4.98
N ARG A 115 16.54 -7.03 5.43
CA ARG A 115 15.98 -7.22 6.78
C ARG A 115 15.05 -8.43 6.89
N ASN A 116 14.70 -9.09 5.77
CA ASN A 116 13.91 -10.32 5.72
C ASN A 116 12.63 -10.27 6.57
N ARG A 117 11.89 -9.17 6.45
CA ARG A 117 10.59 -9.03 7.12
C ARG A 117 9.59 -10.02 6.51
N PRO A 118 8.83 -10.80 7.30
CA PRO A 118 7.86 -11.76 6.77
C PRO A 118 6.87 -11.14 5.78
N GLU A 119 6.37 -9.94 6.08
CA GLU A 119 5.44 -9.21 5.24
C GLU A 119 6.01 -8.87 3.85
N TYR A 120 7.33 -8.77 3.68
CA TYR A 120 7.91 -8.59 2.35
C TYR A 120 7.85 -9.86 1.49
N ALA A 121 7.91 -11.04 2.10
CA ALA A 121 7.72 -12.29 1.39
C ALA A 121 6.24 -12.46 0.99
N ASP A 122 5.32 -12.17 1.92
CA ASP A 122 3.87 -12.23 1.69
C ASP A 122 3.40 -11.27 0.58
N HIS A 123 4.12 -10.15 0.39
CA HIS A 123 3.83 -9.12 -0.62
C HIS A 123 4.88 -9.05 -1.75
N SER A 124 5.61 -10.14 -1.99
CA SER A 124 6.73 -10.16 -2.94
C SER A 124 6.35 -9.78 -4.38
N ASP A 125 5.21 -10.26 -4.88
CA ASP A 125 4.71 -9.92 -6.21
C ASP A 125 4.35 -8.43 -6.34
N ALA A 126 3.74 -7.86 -5.30
CA ALA A 126 3.38 -6.44 -5.25
C ALA A 126 4.65 -5.56 -5.21
N LEU A 127 5.62 -5.91 -4.37
CA LEU A 127 6.89 -5.17 -4.27
C LEU A 127 7.71 -5.28 -5.56
N THR A 128 7.73 -6.44 -6.22
CA THR A 128 8.41 -6.64 -7.50
C THR A 128 7.76 -5.80 -8.60
N SER A 129 6.43 -5.83 -8.70
CA SER A 129 5.68 -5.03 -9.66
C SER A 129 5.90 -3.53 -9.43
N PHE A 130 5.86 -3.10 -8.17
CA PHE A 130 6.11 -1.70 -7.80
C PHE A 130 7.55 -1.28 -8.14
N LYS A 131 8.56 -2.13 -7.90
CA LYS A 131 9.95 -1.86 -8.27
C LYS A 131 10.12 -1.68 -9.78
N ALA A 132 9.47 -2.54 -10.57
CA ALA A 132 9.50 -2.44 -12.03
C ALA A 132 8.87 -1.12 -12.51
N GLU A 133 7.72 -0.74 -11.95
CA GLU A 133 7.08 0.54 -12.24
C GLU A 133 7.96 1.74 -11.85
N ALA A 134 8.49 1.73 -10.62
CA ALA A 134 9.36 2.78 -10.09
C ALA A 134 10.60 3.00 -10.97
N SER A 135 11.22 1.90 -11.41
CA SER A 135 12.41 1.94 -12.26
C SER A 135 12.10 2.56 -13.62
N ARG A 136 10.95 2.23 -14.19
CA ARG A 136 10.49 2.73 -15.49
C ARG A 136 10.17 4.22 -15.44
N VAL A 137 9.46 4.68 -14.40
CA VAL A 137 9.10 6.09 -14.18
C VAL A 137 10.32 6.96 -13.87
N THR A 138 11.26 6.44 -13.09
CA THR A 138 12.49 7.17 -12.74
C THR A 138 13.47 7.20 -13.92
N GLY A 139 13.63 6.08 -14.62
CA GLY A 139 14.49 5.97 -15.81
C GLY A 139 14.02 6.84 -16.98
N ALA A 140 12.71 6.95 -17.20
CA ALA A 140 12.15 7.83 -18.24
C ALA A 140 12.46 9.32 -18.01
N ARG A 141 12.70 9.74 -16.77
CA ARG A 141 13.03 11.14 -16.43
C ARG A 141 14.52 11.46 -16.47
N SER A 142 15.40 10.46 -16.47
CA SER A 142 16.86 10.67 -16.60
C SER A 142 17.31 10.85 -18.05
N GLY A 143 16.41 10.67 -19.03
CA GLY A 143 16.70 10.71 -20.47
C GLY A 143 16.19 11.97 -21.20
N THR A 144 15.76 13.01 -20.47
CA THR A 144 15.31 14.31 -21.00
C THR A 144 16.10 15.43 -20.39
#